data_AF-A0A075Q6V5-F1
#
_entry.id   AF-A0A075Q6V5-F1
#
_cell.length_a   1.000
_cell.length_b   1.000
_cell.length_c   1.000
_cell.angle_alpha   90.00
_cell.angle_beta   90.00
_cell.angle_gamma   90.00
#
_symmetry.space_group_name_H-M   'P 1'
#
loop_
_entity.id
_entity.type
_entity.pdbx_description
1 polymer ?
#
loop_
_entity_poly.entity_id
_entity_poly.type
_entity_poly.pdbx_seq_one_letter_code
_entity_poly.pdbx_strand_id
1 'polypeptide(L)' 'TVAQCNLSFNYKKGTLRGMHYQVPPAAETKLIRCTKGAIYDVIIDMRPESPTFLQHFGVELTAENHRALYVP' A
#
# COMPACT_ATOMS: atom_id res chain seq x y z
N THR A 1 17.71 7.19 1.69
CA THR A 1 17.27 8.37 0.90
C THR A 1 15.95 8.02 0.24
N VAL A 2 15.10 9.00 -0.06
CA VAL A 2 13.87 8.75 -0.84
C VAL A 2 14.25 8.71 -2.32
N ALA A 3 14.09 7.55 -2.96
CA ALA A 3 14.43 7.38 -4.38
C ALA A 3 13.34 7.95 -5.31
N GLN A 4 12.07 7.87 -4.89
CA GLN A 4 10.93 8.29 -5.69
C GLN A 4 9.75 8.75 -4.81
N CYS A 5 8.97 9.70 -5.30
CA CYS A 5 7.67 10.10 -4.76
C CYS A 5 6.63 10.08 -5.88
N ASN A 6 5.50 9.40 -5.66
CA ASN A 6 4.41 9.34 -6.62
C ASN A 6 3.13 9.90 -6.01
N LEU A 7 2.30 10.54 -6.84
CA LEU A 7 0.93 10.92 -6.51
C LEU A 7 0.01 10.25 -7.52
N SER A 8 -1.01 9.55 -7.04
CA SER A 8 -2.02 8.92 -7.89
C SER A 8 -3.39 9.55 -7.66
N PHE A 9 -4.20 9.57 -8.72
CA PHE A 9 -5.57 10.03 -8.69
C PHE A 9 -6.48 8.94 -9.28
N ASN A 10 -7.61 8.70 -8.62
CA ASN A 10 -8.65 7.80 -9.10
C ASN A 10 -9.89 8.63 -9.41
N TYR A 11 -10.31 8.61 -10.68
CA TYR A 11 -11.48 9.38 -11.12
C TYR A 11 -12.80 8.81 -10.59
N LYS A 12 -12.90 7.47 -10.45
CA LYS A 12 -14.11 6.79 -9.98
C LYS A 12 -13.88 6.16 -8.60
N LYS A 13 -14.89 6.27 -7.72
CA LYS A 13 -14.93 5.46 -6.49
C LYS A 13 -14.95 3.98 -6.87
N GLY A 14 -14.22 3.15 -6.12
CA GLY A 14 -14.11 1.72 -6.38
C GLY A 14 -13.02 1.33 -7.40
N THR A 15 -12.20 2.28 -7.88
CA THR A 15 -10.98 1.92 -8.61
C THR A 15 -10.06 1.08 -7.72
N LEU A 16 -9.78 -0.15 -8.15
CA LEU A 16 -8.85 -1.07 -7.51
C LEU A 16 -7.50 -1.03 -8.21
N ARG A 17 -6.41 -0.96 -7.44
CA ARG A 17 -5.02 -1.01 -7.93
C ARG A 17 -4.25 -2.05 -7.13
N GLY A 18 -3.78 -3.11 -7.78
CA GLY A 18 -3.07 -4.19 -7.13
C GLY A 18 -3.27 -5.54 -7.84
N MET A 19 -2.78 -6.65 -7.28
CA MET A 19 -1.81 -6.66 -6.18
C MET A 19 -0.41 -6.43 -6.75
N HIS A 20 0.35 -5.52 -6.15
CA HIS A 20 1.71 -5.23 -6.57
C HIS A 20 2.69 -5.86 -5.59
N TYR A 21 3.67 -6.59 -6.10
CA TYR A 21 4.72 -7.21 -5.31
C TYR A 21 6.04 -7.10 -6.08
N GLN A 22 7.10 -6.72 -5.38
CA GLN A 22 8.42 -6.54 -5.96
C GLN A 22 9.44 -7.28 -5.09
N VAL A 23 10.37 -7.95 -5.76
CA VAL A 23 11.41 -8.80 -5.14
C VAL A 23 12.79 -8.38 -5.66
N PRO A 24 13.88 -8.81 -5.01
CA PRO A 24 15.23 -8.55 -5.51
C PRO A 24 15.38 -8.91 -7.01
N PRO A 25 16.11 -8.09 -7.80
CA PRO A 25 16.94 -6.95 -7.38
C PRO A 25 16.19 -5.61 -7.28
N ALA A 26 14.89 -5.57 -7.53
CA ALA A 26 14.10 -4.34 -7.63
C ALA A 26 13.04 -4.22 -6.53
N ALA A 27 13.36 -4.64 -5.30
CA ALA A 27 12.48 -4.48 -4.15
C ALA A 27 12.28 -3.00 -3.82
N GLU A 28 11.05 -2.62 -3.46
CA GLU A 28 10.67 -1.24 -3.15
C GLU A 28 9.83 -1.20 -1.88
N THR A 29 10.40 -0.57 -0.85
CA THR A 29 9.68 -0.17 0.34
C THR A 29 8.79 1.04 0.03
N LYS A 30 7.56 1.04 0.53
CA LYS A 30 6.58 2.11 0.29
C LYS A 30 6.09 2.74 1.58
N LEU A 31 5.90 4.06 1.55
CA LEU A 31 5.12 4.79 2.54
C LEU A 31 3.90 5.39 1.85
N ILE A 32 2.71 4.86 2.16
CA ILE A 32 1.45 5.20 1.50
C ILE A 32 0.60 6.08 2.42
N ARG A 33 0.03 7.15 1.88
CA ARG A 33 -0.94 8.01 2.57
C ARG A 33 -1.99 8.54 1.61
N CYS A 34 -3.23 8.64 2.07
CA CYS A 34 -4.28 9.35 1.35
C CYS A 34 -4.20 10.85 1.65
N THR A 35 -4.01 11.67 0.61
CA THR A 35 -3.96 13.14 0.75
C THR A 35 -5.30 13.82 0.48
N LYS A 36 -6.24 13.14 -0.19
CA LYS A 36 -7.60 13.63 -0.46
C LYS A 36 -8.58 12.46 -0.60
N GLY A 37 -9.70 12.53 0.12
CA GLY A 37 -10.71 11.47 0.12
C GLY A 37 -10.30 10.29 1.00
N ALA A 38 -10.61 9.08 0.55
CA ALA A 38 -10.33 7.85 1.28
C ALA A 38 -9.92 6.71 0.35
N ILE A 39 -9.04 5.85 0.84
CA ILE A 39 -8.72 4.54 0.25
C ILE A 39 -8.79 3.46 1.34
N TYR A 40 -9.14 2.25 0.93
CA TYR A 40 -8.94 1.06 1.74
C TYR A 40 -7.71 0.33 1.20
N ASP A 41 -6.60 0.40 1.93
CA ASP A 41 -5.33 -0.20 1.54
C ASP A 41 -5.23 -1.61 2.11
N VAL A 42 -4.85 -2.57 1.27
CA VAL A 42 -4.82 -4.01 1.61
C VAL A 42 -3.43 -4.55 1.34
N ILE A 43 -2.83 -5.12 2.38
CA ILE A 43 -1.51 -5.75 2.30
C ILE A 43 -1.68 -7.25 2.50
N ILE A 44 -1.04 -8.01 1.61
CA ILE A 44 -0.99 -9.46 1.64
C ILE A 44 0.43 -9.86 2.01
N ASP A 45 0.57 -10.76 2.97
CA ASP A 45 1.85 -11.32 3.32
C ASP A 45 2.28 -12.38 2.29
N MET A 46 3.21 -11.99 1.41
CA MET A 46 3.72 -12.84 0.33
C MET A 46 5.04 -13.53 0.68
N ARG A 47 5.46 -13.54 1.95
CA ARG A 47 6.71 -14.15 2.42
C ARG A 47 6.48 -15.64 2.75
N PRO A 48 7.05 -16.59 2.00
CA PRO A 48 6.78 -18.02 2.18
C PRO A 48 7.11 -18.56 3.58
N GLU A 49 8.10 -17.97 4.23
CA GLU A 49 8.56 -18.33 5.58
C GLU A 49 7.75 -17.68 6.71
N SER A 50 6.82 -16.78 6.39
CA SER A 50 6.05 -16.06 7.40
C SER A 50 4.96 -16.94 8.02
N PRO A 51 4.73 -16.85 9.35
CA PRO A 51 3.59 -17.52 10.01
C PRO A 51 2.23 -16.99 9.53
N THR A 52 2.20 -15.82 8.90
CA THR A 52 1.00 -15.20 8.34
C THR A 52 0.96 -15.26 6.81
N PHE A 53 1.73 -16.16 6.18
CA PHE A 53 1.75 -16.31 4.72
C PHE A 53 0.34 -16.42 4.13
N LEU A 54 0.08 -15.64 3.08
CA LEU A 54 -1.21 -15.46 2.40
C LEU A 54 -2.34 -14.83 3.23
N GLN A 55 -2.10 -14.47 4.49
CA GLN A 55 -3.02 -13.63 5.23
C GLN A 55 -2.91 -12.18 4.76
N HIS A 56 -3.97 -11.43 5.02
CA HIS A 56 -4.02 -10.01 4.68
C HIS A 56 -4.44 -9.17 5.88
N PHE A 57 -4.00 -7.91 5.87
CA PHE A 57 -4.60 -6.88 6.70
C PHE A 57 -5.07 -5.73 5.80
N GLY A 58 -6.13 -5.05 6.23
CA GLY A 58 -6.67 -3.90 5.52
C GLY A 58 -6.87 -2.72 6.45
N VAL A 59 -6.57 -1.52 5.97
CA VAL A 59 -6.68 -0.28 6.74
C VAL A 59 -7.29 0.83 5.89
N GLU A 60 -8.21 1.58 6.48
CA GLU A 60 -8.72 2.80 5.87
C GLU A 60 -7.73 3.96 6.10
N LEU A 61 -7.26 4.55 5.00
CA LEU A 61 -6.46 5.76 4.99
C LEU A 61 -7.30 6.89 4.41
N THR A 62 -7.49 7.96 5.18
CA THR A 62 -8.24 9.13 4.73
C THR A 62 -7.42 10.39 4.88
N ALA A 63 -7.82 11.44 4.16
CA ALA A 63 -7.18 12.75 4.29
C ALA A 63 -7.30 13.28 5.73
N GLU A 64 -8.38 12.94 6.44
CA GLU A 64 -8.73 13.42 7.79
C GLU A 64 -8.01 12.63 8.89
N ASN A 65 -7.91 11.30 8.76
CA ASN A 65 -7.31 10.47 9.81
C ASN A 65 -5.78 10.57 9.84
N HIS A 66 -5.17 11.10 8.76
CA HIS A 66 -3.75 11.33 8.60
C HIS A 66 -2.85 10.09 8.80
N ARG A 67 -3.44 8.89 8.74
CA ARG A 67 -2.70 7.64 8.84
C ARG A 67 -1.83 7.47 7.59
N ALA A 68 -0.66 6.88 7.80
CA ALA A 68 0.21 6.41 6.73
C ALA A 68 0.56 4.95 6.98
N LEU A 69 0.76 4.20 5.90
CA LEU A 69 1.12 2.80 5.94
C LEU A 69 2.52 2.61 5.39
N TYR A 70 3.40 2.01 6.19
CA TYR A 70 4.73 1.59 5.77
C TYR A 70 4.70 0.11 5.38
N VAL A 71 5.14 -0.21 4.16
CA VAL A 71 5.20 -1.57 3.61
C VAL A 71 6.67 -1.85 3.26
N PRO A 72 7.32 -2.81 3.95
CA PRO A 72 8.75 -3.09 3.78
C PRO A 72 9.07 -3.73 2.43
#